data_AF-A0A848FJ61-F1
#
_entry.id   AF-A0A848FJ61-F1
#
_cell.length_a   1.000
_cell.length_b   1.000
_cell.length_c   1.000
_cell.angle_alpha   90.00
_cell.angle_beta   90.00
_cell.angle_gamma   90.00
#
_symmetry.space_group_name_H-M   'P 1'
#
loop_
_entity.id
_entity.type
_entity.pdbx_description
1 polymer ?
#
loop_
_entity_poly.entity_id
_entity_poly.type
_entity_poly.pdbx_seq_one_letter_code
_entity_poly.pdbx_strand_id
1 'polypeptide(L)'
;MEIEKTEKAFRQYLRREKKLLKELGARDILHIATEFWLSNPVDGLRADEGDGLVAYFELLDRRGIIYEFGVNRVMRIAEEPSEEWHAWSPAWKLRISIGFKPTPEIFQLKPSVVSLYSCWDRKDFSSFLSEVEESPPFKLVLPYVQHSSSIALSECNGPSGAVNHPTQGLSWAIA
;
A
#
# COMPACT_ATOMS: atom_id res chain seq x y z
N MET A 1 -5.83 -10.25 14.50
CA MET A 1 -6.55 -8.96 14.66
C MET A 1 -7.71 -8.90 13.65
N GLU A 2 -8.82 -8.25 13.98
CA GLU A 2 -9.94 -8.01 13.03
C GLU A 2 -9.57 -6.91 12.01
N ILE A 3 -10.04 -7.05 10.77
CA ILE A 3 -9.71 -6.16 9.65
C ILE A 3 -10.09 -4.71 9.96
N GLU A 4 -11.29 -4.48 10.49
CA GLU A 4 -11.87 -3.17 10.80
C GLU A 4 -11.08 -2.42 11.88
N LYS A 5 -10.32 -3.15 12.71
CA LYS A 5 -9.47 -2.58 13.75
C LYS A 5 -8.09 -2.18 13.22
N THR A 6 -7.74 -2.55 11.99
CA THR A 6 -6.38 -2.38 11.43
C THR A 6 -5.97 -0.90 11.34
N GLU A 7 -6.85 0.00 10.88
CA GLU A 7 -6.52 1.43 10.84
C GLU A 7 -6.23 1.99 12.23
N LYS A 8 -7.11 1.68 13.19
CA LYS A 8 -6.96 2.13 14.57
C LYS A 8 -5.67 1.58 15.18
N ALA A 9 -5.36 0.31 14.95
CA ALA A 9 -4.13 -0.33 15.39
C ALA A 9 -2.89 0.34 14.78
N PHE A 10 -2.92 0.69 13.49
CA PHE A 10 -1.82 1.42 12.84
C PHE A 10 -1.62 2.82 13.45
N ARG A 11 -2.71 3.55 13.70
CA ARG A 11 -2.63 4.86 14.37
C ARG A 11 -2.09 4.75 15.80
N GLN A 12 -2.42 3.68 16.52
CA GLN A 12 -1.87 3.39 17.85
C GLN A 12 -0.38 3.02 17.76
N TYR A 13 0.01 2.23 16.76
CA TYR A 13 1.39 1.89 16.48
C TYR A 13 2.23 3.16 16.29
N LEU A 14 1.81 4.10 15.43
CA LEU A 14 2.49 5.38 15.24
C LEU A 14 2.68 6.16 16.55
N ARG A 15 1.65 6.22 17.40
CA ARG A 15 1.73 6.89 18.71
C ARG A 15 2.74 6.23 19.64
N ARG A 16 2.78 4.89 19.66
CA ARG A 16 3.74 4.14 20.48
C ARG A 16 5.18 4.40 20.03
N GLU A 17 5.41 4.45 18.72
CA GLU A 17 6.71 4.78 18.15
C GLU A 17 7.06 6.28 18.25
N LYS A 18 6.19 7.10 18.86
CA LYS A 18 6.33 8.56 18.97
C LYS A 18 6.50 9.26 17.61
N LYS A 19 5.84 8.72 16.58
CA LYS A 19 5.89 9.21 15.21
C LYS A 19 4.58 9.92 14.84
N LEU A 20 4.69 11.05 14.16
CA LEU A 20 3.56 11.79 13.60
C LEU A 20 3.56 11.62 12.08
N LEU A 21 2.43 11.19 11.51
CA LEU A 21 2.33 10.93 10.07
C LEU A 21 2.79 12.12 9.20
N LYS A 22 2.48 13.35 9.62
CA LYS A 22 2.87 14.62 8.96
C LYS A 22 4.37 14.96 9.04
N GLU A 23 5.16 14.17 9.76
CA GLU A 23 6.62 14.32 9.88
C GLU A 23 7.38 13.19 9.17
N LEU A 24 6.67 12.18 8.66
CA LEU A 24 7.27 11.02 7.99
C LEU A 24 7.64 11.32 6.54
N GLY A 25 8.86 10.92 6.14
CA GLY A 25 9.26 10.86 4.73
C GLY A 25 8.85 9.55 4.06
N ALA A 26 9.16 9.42 2.76
CA ALA A 26 8.85 8.21 2.00
C ALA A 26 9.49 6.96 2.60
N ARG A 27 10.75 7.05 3.04
CA ARG A 27 11.44 5.96 3.73
C ARG A 27 10.74 5.57 5.02
N ASP A 28 10.36 6.54 5.86
CA ASP A 28 9.68 6.23 7.11
C ASP A 28 8.37 5.49 6.87
N ILE A 29 7.57 5.94 5.88
CA ILE A 29 6.30 5.30 5.52
C ILE A 29 6.52 3.86 5.07
N LEU A 30 7.49 3.63 4.17
CA LEU A 30 7.81 2.30 3.66
C LEU A 30 8.19 1.34 4.80
N HIS A 31 9.10 1.76 5.67
CA HIS A 31 9.59 0.92 6.76
C HIS A 31 8.52 0.69 7.82
N ILE A 32 7.81 1.72 8.26
CA ILE A 32 6.76 1.60 9.30
C ILE A 32 5.58 0.75 8.82
N ALA A 33 5.15 0.91 7.57
CA ALA A 33 4.07 0.09 7.01
C ALA A 33 4.48 -1.39 6.97
N THR A 34 5.74 -1.65 6.60
CA THR A 34 6.31 -3.01 6.55
C THR A 34 6.45 -3.61 7.95
N GLU A 35 7.01 -2.87 8.91
CA GLU A 35 7.12 -3.29 10.31
C GLU A 35 5.75 -3.58 10.93
N PHE A 36 4.77 -2.73 10.66
CA PHE A 36 3.40 -2.94 11.13
C PHE A 36 2.78 -4.21 10.55
N TRP A 37 2.90 -4.42 9.24
CA TRP A 37 2.41 -5.64 8.57
C TRP A 37 3.05 -6.91 9.13
N LEU A 38 4.37 -6.91 9.32
CA LEU A 38 5.11 -8.04 9.89
C LEU A 38 4.67 -8.37 11.32
N SER A 39 4.40 -7.35 12.14
CA SER A 39 4.10 -7.51 13.57
C SER A 39 2.62 -7.65 13.91
N ASN A 40 1.70 -7.42 12.96
CA ASN A 40 0.25 -7.39 13.24
C ASN A 40 -0.52 -8.30 12.27
N PRO A 41 -0.48 -9.63 12.43
CA PRO A 41 -1.30 -10.52 11.61
C PRO A 41 -2.80 -10.28 11.80
N VAL A 42 -3.53 -10.45 10.71
CA VAL A 42 -4.99 -10.33 10.65
C VAL A 42 -5.58 -11.72 10.42
N ASP A 43 -6.61 -12.04 11.17
CA ASP A 43 -7.23 -13.37 11.15
C ASP A 43 -8.35 -13.40 10.09
N GLY A 44 -8.74 -14.59 9.63
CA GLY A 44 -9.84 -14.75 8.66
C GLY A 44 -9.49 -14.36 7.22
N LEU A 45 -8.18 -14.20 6.92
CA LEU A 45 -7.69 -13.96 5.56
C LEU A 45 -7.37 -15.29 4.85
N ARG A 46 -7.23 -15.22 3.54
CA ARG A 46 -6.79 -16.37 2.72
C ARG A 46 -5.43 -16.88 3.18
N ALA A 47 -5.24 -18.19 3.12
CA ALA A 47 -4.00 -18.84 3.53
C ALA A 47 -2.80 -18.36 2.70
N ASP A 48 -2.96 -18.33 1.37
CA ASP A 48 -1.91 -17.93 0.44
C ASP A 48 -2.23 -16.57 -0.18
N GLU A 49 -1.28 -15.63 -0.07
CA GLU A 49 -1.40 -14.26 -0.56
C GLU A 49 -2.63 -13.50 0.00
N GLY A 50 -3.10 -13.85 1.20
CA GLY A 50 -4.25 -13.18 1.84
C GLY A 50 -3.94 -11.84 2.47
N ASP A 51 -2.67 -11.56 2.79
CA ASP A 51 -2.23 -10.36 3.50
C ASP A 51 -0.90 -9.87 2.95
N GLY A 52 -0.94 -8.89 2.06
CA GLY A 52 0.26 -8.40 1.37
C GLY A 52 0.41 -6.89 1.40
N LEU A 53 1.58 -6.43 0.95
CA LEU A 53 1.89 -5.03 0.75
C LEU A 53 1.95 -4.70 -0.74
N VAL A 54 1.48 -3.51 -1.10
CA VAL A 54 1.64 -2.91 -2.42
C VAL A 54 2.13 -1.48 -2.25
N ALA A 55 3.36 -1.19 -2.65
CA ALA A 55 3.86 0.18 -2.76
C ALA A 55 3.57 0.74 -4.16
N TYR A 56 3.19 2.00 -4.23
CA TYR A 56 2.83 2.68 -5.46
C TYR A 56 3.28 4.14 -5.50
N PHE A 57 3.36 4.65 -6.72
CA PHE A 57 3.57 6.06 -7.01
C PHE A 57 2.49 6.53 -7.98
N GLU A 58 1.92 7.70 -7.77
CA GLU A 58 0.88 8.17 -8.68
C GLU A 58 0.78 9.68 -8.74
N LEU A 59 0.50 10.21 -9.91
CA LEU A 59 0.15 11.62 -10.08
C LEU A 59 -1.38 11.75 -9.99
N LEU A 60 -1.87 12.41 -8.95
CA LEU A 60 -3.29 12.57 -8.66
C LEU A 60 -3.71 14.02 -8.83
N ASP A 61 -4.87 14.27 -9.43
CA ASP A 61 -5.54 15.57 -9.41
C ASP A 61 -6.65 15.59 -8.35
N ARG A 62 -6.30 16.00 -7.12
CA ARG A 62 -7.21 16.04 -5.97
C ARG A 62 -7.07 17.40 -5.28
N ARG A 63 -7.86 18.39 -5.72
CA ARG A 63 -7.76 19.80 -5.28
C ARG A 63 -6.39 20.41 -5.62
N GLY A 64 -5.85 20.03 -6.77
CA GLY A 64 -4.49 20.31 -7.21
C GLY A 64 -3.74 19.02 -7.53
N ILE A 65 -2.76 19.13 -8.42
CA ILE A 65 -1.91 18.01 -8.79
C ILE A 65 -0.95 17.70 -7.63
N ILE A 66 -0.96 16.46 -7.16
CA ILE A 66 -0.02 15.92 -6.18
C ILE A 66 0.65 14.68 -6.76
N TYR A 67 1.90 14.45 -6.38
CA TYR A 67 2.57 13.18 -6.61
C TYR A 67 2.55 12.38 -5.31
N GLU A 68 1.83 11.27 -5.29
CA GLU A 68 1.64 10.44 -4.11
C GLU A 68 2.64 9.28 -4.12
N PHE A 69 3.26 9.04 -2.98
CA PHE A 69 3.85 7.74 -2.65
C PHE A 69 2.99 7.11 -1.56
N GLY A 70 2.60 5.85 -1.75
CA GLY A 70 1.84 5.14 -0.73
C GLY A 70 2.19 3.67 -0.64
N VAL A 71 1.88 3.11 0.52
CA VAL A 71 1.93 1.68 0.80
C VAL A 71 0.54 1.24 1.23
N ASN A 72 0.01 0.28 0.50
CA ASN A 72 -1.25 -0.38 0.79
C ASN A 72 -0.98 -1.72 1.44
N ARG A 73 -1.57 -1.99 2.59
CA ARG A 73 -1.73 -3.35 3.09
C ARG A 73 -3.06 -3.89 2.57
N VAL A 74 -3.00 -4.92 1.74
CA VAL A 74 -4.15 -5.57 1.10
C VAL A 74 -4.49 -6.84 1.85
N MET A 75 -5.75 -6.96 2.27
CA MET A 75 -6.27 -8.05 3.08
C MET A 75 -7.43 -8.71 2.33
N ARG A 76 -7.21 -9.91 1.77
CA ARG A 76 -8.21 -10.69 1.03
C ARG A 76 -8.89 -11.67 1.97
N ILE A 77 -10.22 -11.58 2.03
CA ILE A 77 -11.05 -12.41 2.92
C ILE A 77 -11.01 -13.85 2.42
N ALA A 78 -10.99 -14.80 3.36
CA ALA A 78 -11.09 -16.23 3.05
C ALA A 78 -12.36 -16.52 2.24
N GLU A 79 -12.25 -17.44 1.27
CA GLU A 79 -13.43 -17.89 0.50
C GLU A 79 -14.28 -18.81 1.38
N GLU A 80 -15.60 -18.59 1.39
CA GLU A 80 -16.50 -19.54 2.03
C GLU A 80 -16.71 -20.76 1.11
N PRO A 81 -16.60 -22.01 1.62
CA PRO A 81 -16.75 -23.22 0.80
C PRO A 81 -18.09 -23.35 0.05
N SER A 82 -19.10 -22.58 0.46
CA SER A 82 -20.45 -22.57 -0.09
C SER A 82 -20.72 -21.47 -1.11
N GLU A 83 -19.78 -20.55 -1.34
CA GLU A 83 -20.00 -19.45 -2.29
C GLU A 83 -19.84 -19.92 -3.75
N GLU A 84 -20.73 -19.44 -4.62
CA GLU A 84 -20.56 -19.60 -6.07
C GLU A 84 -19.25 -18.95 -6.51
N TRP A 85 -18.58 -19.55 -7.51
CA TRP A 85 -17.33 -18.98 -8.00
C TRP A 85 -17.56 -17.55 -8.51
N HIS A 86 -16.83 -16.60 -7.92
CA HIS A 86 -16.75 -15.23 -8.40
C HIS A 86 -15.32 -14.93 -8.85
N ALA A 87 -15.15 -14.24 -9.98
CA ALA A 87 -13.83 -13.80 -10.43
C ALA A 87 -13.20 -12.76 -9.47
N TRP A 88 -14.04 -12.09 -8.68
CA TRP A 88 -13.66 -11.05 -7.74
C TRP A 88 -14.36 -11.27 -6.40
N SER A 89 -13.63 -11.10 -5.31
CA SER A 89 -14.11 -11.31 -3.94
C SER A 89 -13.87 -10.06 -3.09
N PRO A 90 -14.65 -9.82 -2.03
CA PRO A 90 -14.41 -8.69 -1.14
C PRO A 90 -13.00 -8.72 -0.53
N ALA A 91 -12.38 -7.56 -0.46
CA ALA A 91 -11.08 -7.33 0.15
C ALA A 91 -11.07 -5.98 0.87
N TRP A 92 -10.04 -5.76 1.66
CA TRP A 92 -9.80 -4.51 2.37
C TRP A 92 -8.41 -3.99 2.10
N LYS A 93 -8.29 -2.67 2.09
CA LYS A 93 -7.04 -1.95 1.85
C LYS A 93 -6.81 -0.92 2.94
N LEU A 94 -5.75 -1.08 3.72
CA LEU A 94 -5.21 0.00 4.54
C LEU A 94 -4.19 0.77 3.70
N ARG A 95 -4.56 1.98 3.25
CA ARG A 95 -3.69 2.92 2.56
C ARG A 95 -2.95 3.79 3.56
N ILE A 96 -1.63 3.88 3.42
CA ILE A 96 -0.77 4.82 4.13
C ILE A 96 0.00 5.59 3.07
N SER A 97 -0.25 6.89 2.93
CA SER A 97 0.32 7.67 1.83
C SER A 97 0.79 9.06 2.25
N ILE A 98 1.72 9.59 1.46
CA ILE A 98 2.23 10.95 1.54
C ILE A 98 2.23 11.55 0.13
N GLY A 99 1.81 12.81 0.05
CA GLY A 99 1.74 13.56 -1.20
C GLY A 99 2.84 14.61 -1.24
N PHE A 100 3.43 14.80 -2.40
CA PHE A 100 4.43 15.81 -2.72
C PHE A 100 3.87 16.81 -3.72
N LYS A 101 4.36 18.04 -3.67
CA LYS A 101 4.10 18.98 -4.76
C LYS A 101 4.85 18.49 -6.00
N PRO A 102 4.18 18.41 -7.15
CA PRO A 102 4.81 17.92 -8.37
C PRO A 102 5.86 18.93 -8.86
N THR A 103 6.98 18.43 -9.33
CA THR A 103 8.05 19.19 -9.99
C THR A 103 8.14 18.79 -11.47
N PRO A 104 8.79 19.58 -12.33
CA PRO A 104 8.98 19.23 -13.73
C PRO A 104 9.60 17.84 -13.95
N GLU A 105 10.50 17.41 -13.06
CA GLU A 105 11.13 16.08 -13.09
C GLU A 105 10.11 14.95 -12.89
N ILE A 106 9.10 15.15 -12.04
CA ILE A 106 8.01 14.19 -11.83
C ILE A 106 7.22 13.99 -13.12
N PHE A 107 6.95 15.06 -13.88
CA PHE A 107 6.21 14.94 -15.15
C PHE A 107 7.02 14.27 -16.27
N GLN A 108 8.33 14.14 -16.11
CA GLN A 108 9.20 13.39 -17.04
C GLN A 108 9.21 11.88 -16.74
N LEU A 109 8.70 11.46 -15.57
CA LEU A 109 8.41 10.05 -15.31
C LEU A 109 7.34 9.59 -16.29
N LYS A 110 7.59 8.48 -17.00
CA LYS A 110 6.65 7.98 -18.01
C LYS A 110 5.27 7.72 -17.38
N PRO A 111 4.14 7.92 -18.11
CA PRO A 111 2.79 7.67 -17.59
C PRO A 111 2.55 6.23 -17.08
N SER A 112 3.38 5.28 -17.51
CA SER A 112 3.40 3.90 -17.02
C SER A 112 4.01 3.74 -15.61
N VAL A 113 4.38 4.83 -14.94
CA VAL A 113 5.07 4.84 -13.63
C VAL A 113 4.04 4.98 -12.50
N VAL A 114 2.89 4.30 -12.63
CA VAL A 114 2.33 3.67 -11.43
C VAL A 114 3.20 2.44 -11.18
N SER A 115 4.40 2.67 -10.63
CA SER A 115 5.30 1.57 -10.32
C SER A 115 4.75 0.85 -9.11
N LEU A 116 4.30 -0.38 -9.33
CA LEU A 116 3.72 -1.24 -8.32
C LEU A 116 4.74 -2.27 -7.90
N TYR A 117 5.10 -2.22 -6.63
CA TYR A 117 5.92 -3.23 -5.98
C TYR A 117 5.00 -3.97 -5.03
N SER A 118 5.01 -5.29 -5.05
CA SER A 118 4.13 -6.08 -4.20
C SER A 118 4.89 -7.15 -3.42
N CYS A 119 4.47 -7.40 -2.20
CA CYS A 119 5.03 -8.42 -1.33
C CYS A 119 3.90 -9.19 -0.65
N TRP A 120 3.81 -10.50 -0.93
CA TRP A 120 2.75 -11.37 -0.40
C TRP A 120 3.29 -12.43 0.56
N ASP A 121 4.60 -12.73 0.51
CA ASP A 121 5.29 -13.52 1.52
C ASP A 121 6.08 -12.61 2.45
N ARG A 122 5.81 -12.71 3.76
CA ARG A 122 6.54 -11.98 4.80
C ARG A 122 8.03 -12.31 4.84
N LYS A 123 8.47 -13.43 4.28
CA LYS A 123 9.89 -13.78 4.17
C LYS A 123 10.63 -12.93 3.14
N ASP A 124 9.92 -12.42 2.14
CA ASP A 124 10.50 -11.66 1.02
C ASP A 124 10.45 -10.13 1.25
N PHE A 125 10.12 -9.69 2.47
CA PHE A 125 9.98 -8.28 2.81
C PHE A 125 11.25 -7.46 2.55
N SER A 126 12.43 -8.07 2.72
CA SER A 126 13.72 -7.41 2.49
C SER A 126 13.93 -7.09 1.00
N SER A 127 13.59 -8.03 0.11
CA SER A 127 13.61 -7.83 -1.34
C SER A 127 12.64 -6.72 -1.74
N PHE A 128 11.42 -6.74 -1.18
CA PHE A 128 10.42 -5.70 -1.41
C PHE A 128 10.92 -4.30 -1.01
N LEU A 129 11.50 -4.16 0.19
CA LEU A 129 12.08 -2.89 0.63
C LEU A 129 13.18 -2.43 -0.35
N SER A 130 14.11 -3.32 -0.70
CA SER A 130 15.21 -3.01 -1.61
C SER A 130 14.71 -2.55 -2.99
N GLU A 131 13.74 -3.26 -3.58
CA GLU A 131 13.19 -2.93 -4.90
C GLU A 131 12.52 -1.55 -4.92
N VAL A 132 11.73 -1.24 -3.88
CA VAL A 132 11.09 0.08 -3.76
C VAL A 132 12.14 1.17 -3.58
N GLU A 133 13.09 0.98 -2.66
CA GLU A 133 14.12 1.98 -2.37
C GLU A 133 15.08 2.23 -3.54
N GLU A 134 15.32 1.21 -4.37
CA GLU A 134 16.15 1.33 -5.55
C GLU A 134 15.43 1.97 -6.74
N SER A 135 14.10 2.06 -6.69
CA SER A 135 13.30 2.59 -7.77
C SER A 135 13.61 4.07 -8.07
N PRO A 136 13.69 4.46 -9.36
CA PRO A 136 13.80 5.86 -9.74
C PRO A 136 12.77 6.80 -9.09
N PRO A 137 11.46 6.47 -9.05
CA PRO A 137 10.47 7.37 -8.44
C PRO A 137 10.67 7.52 -6.92
N PHE A 138 11.11 6.49 -6.20
CA PHE A 138 11.40 6.61 -4.77
C PHE A 138 12.60 7.52 -4.52
N LYS A 139 13.70 7.29 -5.25
CA LYS A 139 14.92 8.11 -5.16
C LYS A 139 14.65 9.59 -5.44
N LEU A 140 13.73 9.88 -6.36
CA LEU A 140 13.32 11.25 -6.70
C LEU A 140 12.63 11.96 -5.53
N VAL A 141 11.79 11.28 -4.76
CA VAL A 141 11.00 11.91 -3.68
C VAL A 141 11.69 11.89 -2.32
N LEU A 142 12.77 11.12 -2.14
CA LEU A 142 13.55 11.11 -0.90
C LEU A 142 13.97 12.50 -0.37
N PRO A 143 14.44 13.46 -1.21
CA PRO A 143 14.81 14.78 -0.72
C PRO A 143 13.61 15.71 -0.48
N TYR A 144 12.39 15.31 -0.83
CA TYR A 144 11.23 16.18 -0.78
C TYR A 144 10.56 16.15 0.58
N VAL A 145 10.10 17.33 1.02
CA VAL A 145 9.23 17.44 2.19
C VAL A 145 7.81 17.14 1.74
N GLN A 146 7.14 16.23 2.45
CA GLN A 146 5.75 15.93 2.17
C GLN A 146 4.85 17.17 2.33
N HIS A 147 3.89 17.29 1.42
CA HIS A 147 2.87 18.34 1.43
C HIS A 147 1.59 17.90 2.14
N SER A 148 1.27 16.61 2.07
CA SER A 148 0.07 16.02 2.65
C SER A 148 0.34 14.58 3.08
N SER A 149 -0.49 14.06 3.98
CA SER A 149 -0.46 12.64 4.33
C SER A 149 -1.84 12.10 4.64
N SER A 150 -2.02 10.79 4.44
CA SER A 150 -3.30 10.10 4.62
C SER A 150 -3.10 8.70 5.19
N ILE A 151 -4.02 8.29 6.05
CA ILE A 151 -4.24 6.89 6.42
C ILE A 151 -5.73 6.65 6.24
N ALA A 152 -6.10 5.62 5.51
CA ALA A 152 -7.49 5.23 5.32
C ALA A 152 -7.61 3.72 5.12
N LEU A 153 -8.52 3.10 5.84
CA LEU A 153 -9.01 1.76 5.57
C LEU A 153 -10.28 1.84 4.70
N SER A 154 -10.31 1.10 3.61
CA SER A 154 -11.46 1.04 2.71
C SER A 154 -11.66 -0.36 2.17
N GLU A 155 -12.91 -0.70 1.87
CA GLU A 155 -13.26 -1.89 1.09
C GLU A 155 -12.76 -1.76 -0.35
N CYS A 156 -12.41 -2.89 -0.96
CA CYS A 156 -12.07 -3.04 -2.36
C CYS A 156 -12.43 -4.46 -2.85
N ASN A 157 -12.15 -4.77 -4.11
CA ASN A 157 -12.44 -6.09 -4.68
C ASN A 157 -11.14 -6.78 -5.08
N GLY A 158 -10.88 -7.98 -4.50
CA GLY A 158 -9.83 -9.04 -4.62
C GLY A 158 -9.94 -9.91 -5.88
N PRO A 159 -8.89 -10.35 -6.63
CA PRO A 159 -9.06 -11.48 -7.53
C PRO A 159 -9.30 -12.70 -6.65
N SER A 160 -10.24 -13.55 -7.05
CA SER A 160 -10.43 -14.84 -6.40
C SER A 160 -9.25 -15.78 -6.65
N GLY A 161 -8.57 -15.63 -7.78
CA GLY A 161 -7.33 -16.34 -8.08
C GLY A 161 -6.08 -15.70 -7.47
N ALA A 162 -4.96 -15.86 -8.18
CA ALA A 162 -3.69 -15.27 -7.81
C ALA A 162 -3.75 -13.73 -7.82
N VAL A 163 -2.97 -13.10 -6.95
CA VAL A 163 -2.87 -11.64 -6.82
C VAL A 163 -2.45 -10.90 -8.11
N ASN A 164 -1.81 -11.60 -9.04
CA ASN A 164 -1.36 -11.08 -10.33
C ASN A 164 -2.31 -11.42 -11.49
N HIS A 165 -3.62 -11.56 -11.24
CA HIS A 165 -4.58 -11.93 -12.27
C HIS A 165 -4.63 -10.89 -13.42
N PRO A 166 -4.54 -11.30 -14.70
CA PRO A 166 -4.31 -10.41 -15.84
C PRO A 166 -5.44 -9.39 -16.13
N THR A 167 -6.63 -9.58 -15.58
CA THR A 167 -7.80 -8.71 -15.83
C THR A 167 -7.89 -7.48 -14.92
N GLN A 168 -7.17 -7.42 -13.80
CA GLN A 168 -7.01 -6.17 -13.02
C GLN A 168 -5.58 -5.93 -12.51
N GLY A 169 -4.66 -6.89 -12.61
CA GLY A 169 -3.29 -6.72 -12.13
C GLY A 169 -3.24 -6.21 -10.68
N LEU A 170 -2.22 -5.42 -10.36
CA LEU A 170 -2.06 -4.80 -9.05
C LEU A 170 -2.95 -3.52 -8.89
N SER A 171 -4.18 -3.48 -9.43
CA SER A 171 -5.08 -2.31 -9.39
C SER A 171 -5.42 -1.78 -7.99
N TRP A 172 -5.25 -2.60 -6.93
CA TRP A 172 -5.34 -2.21 -5.50
C TRP A 172 -4.57 -0.96 -5.17
N ALA A 173 -3.49 -0.72 -5.90
CA ALA A 173 -2.66 0.45 -5.76
C ALA A 173 -3.45 1.75 -5.89
N ILE A 174 -4.40 1.79 -6.84
CA ILE A 174 -5.06 3.00 -7.29
C ILE A 174 -6.55 2.91 -6.96
N ALA A 175 -6.91 3.55 -5.84
CA ALA A 175 -8.26 3.98 -5.46
C ALA A 175 -8.15 4.92 -4.26
#